data_AF-A0A177KLU5-F1
#
_entry.id   AF-A0A177KLU5-F1
#
_cell.length_a   1.000
_cell.length_b   1.000
_cell.length_c   1.000
_cell.angle_alpha   90.00
_cell.angle_beta   90.00
_cell.angle_gamma   90.00
#
_symmetry.space_group_name_H-M   'P 1'
#
loop_
_entity.id
_entity.type
_entity.pdbx_description
1 polymer ?
#
loop_
_entity_poly.entity_id
_entity_poly.type
_entity_poly.pdbx_seq_one_letter_code
_entity_poly.pdbx_strand_id
1 'polypeptide(L)'
;MTSEMKEKICAHSLIYRIEENIVNGDILEAKRCTVDLLNSLRELERAQERHKNQKKVDDIIQKLRENGVLAERVVRNGTAI
;
A
#
# COMPACT_ATOMS: atom_id res chain seq x y z
N MET A 1 -11.46 2.35 13.46
CA MET A 1 -10.28 3.06 12.95
C MET A 1 -9.86 2.41 11.64
N THR A 2 -9.90 3.13 10.52
CA THR A 2 -9.58 2.59 9.18
C THR A 2 -8.08 2.28 9.07
N SER A 3 -7.66 1.38 8.14
CA SER A 3 -6.23 1.05 7.96
C SER A 3 -5.43 2.29 7.56
N GLU A 4 -6.02 3.14 6.73
CA GLU A 4 -5.47 4.40 6.27
C GLU A 4 -5.14 5.37 7.43
N MET A 5 -5.93 5.35 8.51
CA MET A 5 -5.67 6.14 9.71
C MET A 5 -4.47 5.59 10.50
N LYS A 6 -4.31 4.25 10.57
CA LYS A 6 -3.18 3.61 11.25
C LYS A 6 -1.86 3.86 10.53
N GLU A 7 -1.88 3.81 9.20
CA GLU A 7 -0.71 4.06 8.35
C GLU A 7 -0.22 5.51 8.49
N LYS A 8 -1.15 6.48 8.51
CA LYS A 8 -0.83 7.90 8.78
C LYS A 8 -0.20 8.12 10.15
N ILE A 9 -0.74 7.47 11.19
CA ILE A 9 -0.17 7.55 12.56
C ILE A 9 1.24 6.97 12.60
N CYS A 10 1.48 5.84 11.91
CA CYS A 10 2.80 5.22 11.84
C CYS A 10 3.83 6.13 11.15
N ALA A 11 3.50 6.67 9.98
CA ALA A 11 4.37 7.60 9.26
C ALA A 11 4.67 8.86 10.09
N HIS A 12 3.66 9.40 10.77
CA HIS A 12 3.83 10.56 11.64
C HIS A 12 4.75 10.28 12.84
N SER A 13 4.63 9.09 13.45
CA SER A 13 5.51 8.69 14.56
C SER A 13 6.98 8.53 14.15
N LEU A 14 7.25 8.09 12.92
CA LEU A 14 8.60 8.00 12.37
C LEU A 14 9.20 9.38 12.11
N ILE A 15 8.41 10.32 11.57
CA ILE A 15 8.85 11.71 11.37
C ILE A 15 9.23 12.34 12.71
N TYR A 16 8.38 12.20 13.73
CA TYR A 16 8.66 12.73 15.07
C TYR A 16 9.96 12.17 15.66
N ARG A 17 10.20 10.85 15.52
CA ARG A 17 11.45 10.22 15.98
C ARG A 17 12.68 10.72 15.21
N ILE A 18 12.55 11.00 13.91
CA ILE A 18 13.65 11.60 13.14
C ILE A 18 13.96 12.99 13.68
N GLU A 19 12.95 13.82 13.91
CA GLU A 19 13.11 15.16 14.47
C GLU A 19 13.76 15.14 15.86
N GLU A 20 13.28 14.26 16.75
CA GLU A 20 13.82 14.10 18.10
C GLU A 20 15.32 13.72 18.07
N ASN A 21 15.70 12.76 17.23
CA ASN A 21 17.11 12.36 17.09
C ASN A 21 17.99 13.49 16.53
N ILE A 22 17.46 14.32 15.61
CA ILE A 22 18.18 15.49 15.10
C ILE A 22 18.41 16.52 16.22
N VAL A 23 17.37 16.83 17.01
CA VAL A 23 17.46 17.79 18.12
C VAL A 23 18.45 17.33 19.18
N ASN A 24 18.46 16.02 19.48
CA ASN A 24 19.37 15.43 20.46
C ASN A 24 20.81 15.22 19.94
N GLY A 25 21.06 15.49 18.65
CA GLY A 25 22.37 15.33 18.01
C GLY A 25 22.74 13.90 17.65
N ASP A 26 21.82 12.93 17.75
CA ASP A 26 22.03 11.54 17.29
C ASP A 26 21.76 11.42 15.78
N ILE A 27 22.72 11.94 15.01
CA ILE A 27 22.62 11.98 13.55
C ILE A 27 22.63 10.57 12.93
N LEU A 28 23.25 9.58 13.59
CA LEU A 28 23.31 8.22 13.08
C LEU A 28 21.93 7.56 13.15
N GLU A 29 21.25 7.70 14.28
CA GLU A 29 19.92 7.14 14.47
C GLU A 29 18.87 7.89 13.63
N ALA A 30 18.99 9.20 13.49
CA ALA A 30 18.15 9.99 12.57
C ALA A 30 18.25 9.46 11.11
N LYS A 31 19.46 9.14 10.64
CA LYS A 31 19.67 8.55 9.31
C LYS A 31 19.01 7.18 9.17
N ARG A 32 19.12 6.32 10.19
CA ARG A 32 18.49 4.99 10.20
C ARG A 32 16.97 5.10 10.13
N CYS A 33 16.38 5.92 10.99
CA CYS A 33 14.93 6.18 11.00
C CYS A 33 14.44 6.73 9.64
N THR A 34 15.26 7.55 8.96
CA THR A 34 14.93 8.06 7.62
C THR A 34 14.90 6.94 6.56
N VAL A 35 15.81 5.97 6.64
CA VAL A 35 15.81 4.79 5.75
C VAL A 35 14.58 3.92 6.01
N ASP A 36 14.18 3.76 7.27
CA ASP A 36 12.97 3.00 7.63
C ASP A 36 11.69 3.67 7.10
N LEU A 37 11.63 5.01 7.18
CA LEU A 37 10.53 5.77 6.58
C LEU A 37 10.49 5.57 5.05
N LEU A 38 11.64 5.63 4.39
CA LEU A 38 11.73 5.40 2.94
C LEU A 38 11.26 3.99 2.55
N ASN A 39 11.64 2.96 3.32
CA ASN A 39 11.20 1.59 3.09
C ASN A 39 9.68 1.46 3.27
N SER A 40 9.13 2.09 4.30
CA SER A 40 7.68 2.11 4.54
C SER A 40 6.91 2.76 3.39
N LEU A 41 7.42 3.88 2.84
CA LEU A 41 6.82 4.55 1.68
C LEU A 41 6.83 3.65 0.44
N ARG A 42 7.92 2.92 0.18
CA ARG A 42 8.00 1.97 -0.95
C ARG A 42 6.98 0.84 -0.83
N GLU A 43 6.74 0.32 0.37
CA GLU A 43 5.70 -0.70 0.57
C GLU A 43 4.29 -0.14 0.34
N LEU A 44 4.04 1.11 0.75
CA LEU A 44 2.78 1.80 0.46
C LEU A 44 2.59 2.02 -1.05
N GLU A 45 3.63 2.40 -1.79
CA GLU A 45 3.58 2.51 -3.25
C GLU A 45 3.24 1.17 -3.91
N ARG A 46 3.88 0.08 -3.46
CA ARG A 46 3.57 -1.29 -3.93
C ARG A 46 2.13 -1.70 -3.60
N ALA A 47 1.63 -1.35 -2.42
CA ALA A 47 0.24 -1.59 -2.03
C ALA A 47 -0.73 -0.78 -2.90
N GLN A 48 -0.42 0.49 -3.18
CA GLN A 48 -1.22 1.35 -4.05
C GLN A 48 -1.28 0.81 -5.48
N GLU A 49 -0.16 0.32 -6.01
CA GLU A 49 -0.12 -0.26 -7.36
C GLU A 49 -0.93 -1.57 -7.43
N ARG A 50 -0.86 -2.42 -6.40
CA ARG A 50 -1.74 -3.59 -6.25
C ARG A 50 -3.21 -3.19 -6.23
N HIS A 51 -3.57 -2.16 -5.47
CA HIS A 51 -4.93 -1.63 -5.42
C HIS A 51 -5.40 -1.09 -6.77
N LYS A 52 -4.55 -0.38 -7.52
CA LYS A 52 -4.86 0.09 -8.88
C LYS A 52 -5.11 -1.08 -9.83
N ASN A 53 -4.27 -2.11 -9.77
CA ASN A 53 -4.44 -3.30 -10.60
C ASN A 53 -5.70 -4.07 -10.24
N GLN A 54 -6.01 -4.22 -8.95
CA GLN A 54 -7.27 -4.82 -8.50
C GLN A 54 -8.48 -4.02 -9.00
N LYS A 55 -8.44 -2.69 -8.88
CA LYS A 55 -9.53 -1.83 -9.38
C LYS A 55 -9.73 -1.98 -10.88
N LYS A 56 -8.65 -2.09 -11.68
CA LYS A 56 -8.75 -2.35 -13.12
C LYS A 56 -9.41 -3.71 -13.41
N VAL A 57 -9.08 -4.74 -12.63
CA VAL A 57 -9.71 -6.07 -12.75
C VAL A 57 -11.19 -5.99 -12.40
N ASP A 58 -11.54 -5.30 -11.32
CA ASP A 58 -12.93 -5.12 -10.89
C ASP A 58 -13.75 -4.35 -11.95
N ASP A 59 -13.18 -3.29 -12.53
CA ASP A 59 -13.80 -2.52 -13.62
C ASP A 59 -14.03 -3.38 -14.87
N ILE A 60 -13.10 -4.28 -15.20
CA ILE A 60 -13.25 -5.23 -16.33
C ILE A 60 -14.34 -6.26 -16.02
N ILE A 61 -14.34 -6.83 -14.81
CA ILE A 61 -15.37 -7.78 -14.37
C ILE A 61 -16.76 -7.13 -14.43
N GLN A 62 -16.87 -5.87 -14.00
CA GLN A 62 -18.11 -5.11 -14.05
C GLN A 62 -18.60 -4.91 -15.49
N LYS A 63 -17.71 -4.50 -16.42
CA LYS A 63 -18.04 -4.39 -17.85
C LYS A 63 -18.43 -5.73 -18.49
N LEU A 64 -17.80 -6.83 -18.09
CA LEU A 64 -18.15 -8.16 -18.58
C LEU A 64 -19.55 -8.58 -18.11
N ARG A 65 -19.90 -8.29 -16.86
CA ARG A 65 -21.24 -8.52 -16.31
C ARG A 65 -22.31 -7.68 -17.02
N GLU A 66 -22.02 -6.40 -17.28
CA GLU A 66 -22.92 -5.49 -18.01
C GLU A 66 -23.18 -5.95 -19.45
N ASN A 67 -22.19 -6.58 -20.10
CA ASN A 67 -22.33 -7.17 -21.43
C ASN A 67 -22.92 -8.59 -21.42
N GLY A 68 -23.49 -9.05 -20.30
CA GLY A 68 -24.18 -10.34 -20.19
C GLY A 68 -23.25 -11.56 -20.10
N VAL A 69 -21.94 -11.36 -19.89
CA VAL A 69 -20.98 -12.45 -19.68
C VAL A 69 -20.97 -12.83 -18.19
N LEU A 70 -21.31 -14.09 -17.89
CA LEU A 70 -21.21 -14.67 -16.55
C LEU A 70 -19.73 -14.74 -16.12
N ALA A 71 -19.22 -13.67 -15.51
CA ALA A 71 -17.86 -13.55 -15.00
C ALA A 71 -17.46 -14.69 -14.04
N GLU A 72 -18.44 -15.36 -13.43
CA GLU A 72 -18.29 -16.53 -12.56
C GLU A 72 -17.67 -17.75 -13.26
N ARG A 73 -17.81 -17.90 -14.58
CA ARG A 73 -17.17 -18.99 -15.33
C ARG A 73 -15.69 -18.76 -15.63
N VAL A 74 -15.24 -17.50 -15.67
CA VAL A 74 -13.84 -17.17 -16.01
C VAL A 74 -12.90 -17.44 -14.84
N VAL A 75 -13.37 -17.26 -13.60
CA VAL A 75 -12.57 -17.47 -12.37
C VAL A 75 -12.21 -18.96 -12.17
N ARG A 76 -13.06 -19.90 -12.61
CA ARG A 76 -12.80 -21.34 -12.48
C ARG A 76 -11.73 -21.89 -13.43
N ASN A 77 -11.47 -21.23 -14.56
CA ASN A 77 -10.51 -21.73 -15.55
C ASN A 77 -9.08 -21.23 -15.31
N GLY A 78 -8.86 -20.28 -14.40
CA GLY A 78 -7.53 -19.75 -14.04
C GLY A 78 -6.87 -20.45 -12.85
N THR A 79 -7.54 -21.40 -12.20
CA THR A 79 -7.02 -22.20 -11.07
C THR A 79 -6.76 -23.67 -11.44
N ALA A 80 -6.87 -24.01 -12.71
CA ALA A 80 -6.40 -25.28 -13.25
C ALA A 80 -5.17 -25.03 -14.11
N ILE A 81 -3.99 -24.99 -13.46
CA ILE A 81 -2.66 -25.48 -13.86
C ILE A 81 -1.73 -25.21 -12.69
#